data_AF-A0A5Q0EP15-F1
#
_entry.id   AF-A0A5Q0EP15-F1
#
_cell.length_a   1.000
_cell.length_b   1.000
_cell.length_c   1.000
_cell.angle_alpha   90.00
_cell.angle_beta   90.00
_cell.angle_gamma   90.00
#
_symmetry.space_group_name_H-M   'P 1'
#
loop_
_entity.id
_entity.type
_entity.pdbx_description
1 polymer ?
#
loop_
_entity_poly.entity_id
_entity_poly.type
_entity_poly.pdbx_seq_one_letter_code
_entity_poly.pdbx_strand_id
1 'polypeptide(L)'
;MTDTLKTALWEADRHLAVLEVALHDWHAVQVTDLSEVEDPNRLRILDQLLYRYTKLQDTLGQRLVPATLAVLSEPFEEWPMIDRLNRLEKLGYIEVDSWLSWRETRNRLAQEYPEQDDTRFAAILAAVSTAAEVAASYRNWHAKLNAIFLDDKAYER
;
A
#
# COMPACT_ATOMS: atom_id res chain seq x y z
N MET A 1 17.29 13.97 3.38
CA MET A 1 16.81 12.55 3.33
C MET A 1 17.92 11.59 3.74
N THR A 2 17.64 10.75 4.75
CA THR A 2 18.50 9.64 5.18
C THR A 2 18.54 8.52 4.13
N ASP A 3 19.57 7.67 4.16
CA ASP A 3 19.70 6.58 3.19
C ASP A 3 18.66 5.47 3.40
N THR A 4 18.23 5.25 4.64
CA THR A 4 17.12 4.34 4.97
C THR A 4 15.80 4.81 4.36
N LEU A 5 15.48 6.10 4.45
CA LEU A 5 14.28 6.66 3.85
C LEU A 5 14.33 6.60 2.32
N LYS A 6 15.46 6.98 1.70
CA LYS A 6 15.63 6.86 0.23
C LYS A 6 15.40 5.43 -0.24
N THR A 7 15.94 4.45 0.47
CA THR A 7 15.79 3.03 0.11
C THR A 7 14.35 2.58 0.23
N ALA A 8 13.66 2.96 1.31
CA ALA A 8 12.25 2.63 1.53
C ALA A 8 11.35 3.22 0.43
N LEU A 9 11.57 4.49 0.06
CA LEU A 9 10.83 5.15 -1.01
C LEU A 9 11.12 4.52 -2.37
N TRP A 10 12.38 4.27 -2.71
CA TRP A 10 12.76 3.64 -3.97
C TRP A 10 12.09 2.27 -4.17
N GLU A 11 12.00 1.46 -3.12
CA GLU A 11 11.33 0.16 -3.21
C GLU A 11 9.81 0.31 -3.34
N ALA A 12 9.21 1.19 -2.52
CA ALA A 12 7.77 1.45 -2.55
C ALA A 12 7.33 2.06 -3.91
N ASP A 13 8.08 2.98 -4.48
CA ASP A 13 7.85 3.57 -5.80
C ASP A 13 7.78 2.50 -6.91
N ARG A 14 8.69 1.51 -6.86
CA ARG A 14 8.71 0.41 -7.84
C ARG A 14 7.49 -0.49 -7.69
N HIS A 15 7.04 -0.73 -6.46
CA HIS A 15 5.83 -1.52 -6.23
C HIS A 15 4.59 -0.74 -6.67
N LEU A 16 4.51 0.55 -6.34
CA LEU A 16 3.46 1.44 -6.77
C LEU A 16 3.35 1.50 -8.30
N ALA A 17 4.46 1.74 -9.01
CA ALA A 17 4.44 1.90 -10.46
C ALA A 17 3.86 0.66 -11.18
N VAL A 18 4.24 -0.54 -10.75
CA VAL A 18 3.69 -1.78 -11.34
C VAL A 18 2.26 -2.02 -10.89
N LEU A 19 1.92 -1.68 -9.63
CA LEU A 19 0.57 -1.80 -9.11
C LEU A 19 -0.42 -0.91 -9.87
N GLU A 20 -0.04 0.32 -10.18
CA GLU A 20 -0.86 1.28 -10.91
C GLU A 20 -1.13 0.83 -12.34
N VAL A 21 -0.14 0.24 -13.02
CA VAL A 21 -0.33 -0.37 -14.34
C VAL A 21 -1.30 -1.55 -14.24
N ALA A 22 -1.13 -2.45 -13.27
CA ALA A 22 -2.03 -3.59 -13.09
C ALA A 22 -3.46 -3.16 -12.74
N LEU A 23 -3.62 -2.11 -11.93
CA LEU A 23 -4.92 -1.51 -11.63
C LEU A 23 -5.57 -0.90 -12.87
N HIS A 24 -4.79 -0.22 -13.72
CA HIS A 24 -5.28 0.31 -14.98
C HIS A 24 -5.77 -0.81 -15.91
N ASP A 25 -4.95 -1.84 -16.10
CA ASP A 25 -5.26 -2.99 -16.95
C ASP A 25 -6.49 -3.74 -16.44
N TRP A 26 -6.63 -3.92 -15.12
CA TRP A 26 -7.80 -4.55 -14.50
C TRP A 26 -9.10 -3.78 -14.77
N HIS A 27 -9.09 -2.45 -14.65
CA HIS A 27 -10.27 -1.64 -14.92
C HIS A 27 -10.63 -1.56 -16.41
N ALA A 28 -9.65 -1.74 -17.31
CA ALA A 28 -9.87 -1.72 -18.75
C ALA A 28 -10.65 -2.96 -19.26
N VAL A 29 -10.54 -4.09 -18.57
CA VAL A 29 -11.15 -5.36 -19.00
C VAL A 29 -12.56 -5.61 -18.45
N GLN A 30 -13.05 -4.78 -17.51
CA GLN A 30 -14.38 -4.84 -16.87
C GLN A 30 -14.87 -6.26 -16.58
N VAL A 31 -14.45 -6.83 -15.44
CA VAL A 31 -14.86 -8.18 -15.04
C VAL A 31 -16.17 -8.16 -14.26
N THR A 32 -17.16 -8.96 -14.69
CA THR A 32 -18.49 -9.04 -14.03
C THR A 32 -18.78 -10.31 -13.25
N ASP A 33 -18.00 -11.38 -13.47
CA ASP A 33 -18.14 -12.64 -12.75
C ASP A 33 -16.80 -13.36 -12.53
N LEU A 34 -16.81 -14.44 -11.74
CA LEU A 34 -15.60 -15.19 -11.41
C LEU A 34 -15.01 -15.96 -12.61
N SER A 35 -15.83 -16.55 -13.48
CA SER A 35 -15.36 -17.31 -14.64
C SER A 35 -14.55 -16.45 -15.61
N GLU A 36 -14.95 -15.18 -15.68
CA GLU A 36 -14.26 -14.14 -16.39
C GLU A 36 -12.92 -13.75 -15.76
N VAL A 37 -12.74 -13.86 -14.43
CA VAL A 37 -11.43 -13.66 -13.77
C VAL A 37 -10.47 -14.80 -14.11
N GLU A 38 -10.98 -16.02 -14.29
CA GLU A 38 -10.20 -17.24 -14.53
C GLU A 38 -9.61 -17.32 -15.95
N ASP A 39 -9.96 -16.40 -16.86
CA ASP A 39 -9.23 -16.23 -18.11
C ASP A 39 -7.71 -16.00 -17.83
N PRO A 40 -6.80 -16.73 -18.51
CA PRO A 40 -5.37 -16.65 -18.23
C PRO A 40 -4.77 -15.24 -18.29
N ASN A 41 -5.28 -14.35 -19.13
CA ASN A 41 -4.76 -12.99 -19.22
C ASN A 41 -5.19 -12.15 -18.01
N ARG A 42 -6.45 -12.32 -17.58
CA ARG A 42 -7.03 -11.60 -16.44
C ARG A 42 -6.47 -12.11 -15.11
N LEU A 43 -6.28 -13.43 -14.99
CA LEU A 43 -5.62 -14.03 -13.84
C LEU A 43 -4.20 -13.50 -13.67
N ARG A 44 -3.43 -13.36 -14.76
CA ARG A 44 -2.08 -12.78 -14.72
C ARG A 44 -2.08 -11.33 -14.23
N ILE A 45 -3.07 -10.52 -14.61
CA ILE A 45 -3.22 -9.14 -14.14
C ILE A 45 -3.53 -9.15 -12.63
N LEU A 46 -4.48 -9.99 -12.21
CA LEU A 46 -4.86 -10.13 -10.81
C LEU A 46 -3.67 -10.55 -9.94
N ASP A 47 -2.93 -11.58 -10.34
CA ASP A 47 -1.75 -12.05 -9.61
C ASP A 47 -0.69 -10.95 -9.47
N GLN A 48 -0.43 -10.21 -10.55
CA GLN A 48 0.50 -9.09 -10.54
C GLN A 48 0.04 -8.00 -9.56
N LEU A 49 -1.26 -7.67 -9.57
CA LEU A 49 -1.87 -6.69 -8.69
C LEU A 49 -1.78 -7.12 -7.22
N LEU A 50 -2.25 -8.32 -6.88
CA LEU A 50 -2.26 -8.82 -5.50
C LEU A 50 -0.85 -8.94 -4.93
N TYR A 51 0.11 -9.39 -5.75
CA TYR A 51 1.50 -9.44 -5.37
C TYR A 51 2.06 -8.05 -5.08
N ARG A 52 1.82 -7.06 -5.95
CA ARG A 52 2.35 -5.69 -5.77
C ARG A 52 1.66 -4.95 -4.65
N TYR A 53 0.37 -5.15 -4.44
CA TYR A 53 -0.34 -4.67 -3.28
C TYR A 53 0.32 -5.16 -1.98
N THR A 54 0.50 -6.48 -1.86
CA THR A 54 1.13 -7.09 -0.67
C THR A 54 2.53 -6.53 -0.43
N LYS A 55 3.34 -6.45 -1.48
CA LYS A 55 4.71 -5.94 -1.37
C LYS A 55 4.77 -4.46 -1.03
N LEU A 56 3.88 -3.64 -1.60
CA LEU A 56 3.79 -2.24 -1.23
C LEU A 56 3.45 -2.10 0.26
N GLN A 57 2.38 -2.75 0.74
CA GLN A 57 2.00 -2.69 2.16
C GLN A 57 3.13 -3.18 3.10
N ASP A 58 3.83 -4.26 2.75
CA ASP A 58 4.96 -4.76 3.54
C ASP A 58 6.10 -3.73 3.60
N THR A 59 6.49 -3.14 2.46
CA THR A 59 7.52 -2.08 2.41
C THR A 59 7.10 -0.86 3.22
N LEU A 60 5.83 -0.43 3.12
CA LEU A 60 5.33 0.68 3.91
C LEU A 60 5.48 0.41 5.41
N GLY A 61 5.06 -0.77 5.87
CA GLY A 61 5.04 -1.10 7.28
C GLY A 61 6.43 -1.37 7.86
N GLN A 62 7.24 -2.14 7.15
CA GLN A 62 8.54 -2.60 7.66
C GLN A 62 9.64 -1.55 7.49
N ARG A 63 9.54 -0.67 6.48
CA ARG A 63 10.62 0.26 6.13
C ARG A 63 10.17 1.70 6.14
N LEU A 64 9.04 2.06 5.51
CA LEU A 64 8.64 3.46 5.41
C LEU A 64 8.18 4.04 6.74
N VAL A 65 7.38 3.31 7.53
CA VAL A 65 6.95 3.70 8.88
C VAL A 65 8.14 4.10 9.76
N PRO A 66 9.13 3.22 10.04
CA PRO A 66 10.25 3.60 10.90
C PRO A 66 11.14 4.68 10.26
N ALA A 67 11.35 4.66 8.94
CA ALA A 67 12.17 5.69 8.28
C ALA A 67 11.54 7.08 8.33
N THR A 68 10.20 7.16 8.23
CA THR A 68 9.45 8.42 8.35
C THR A 68 9.54 8.96 9.77
N LEU A 69 9.28 8.12 10.78
CA LEU A 69 9.38 8.52 12.18
C LEU A 69 10.80 9.00 12.55
N ALA A 70 11.84 8.32 12.05
CA ALA A 70 13.23 8.72 12.25
C ALA A 70 13.53 10.12 11.69
N VAL A 71 13.07 10.42 10.47
CA VAL A 71 13.28 11.74 9.85
C VAL A 71 12.52 12.84 10.59
N LEU A 72 11.35 12.52 11.14
CA LEU A 72 10.56 13.44 11.96
C LEU A 72 11.08 13.56 13.39
N SER A 73 12.19 12.88 13.73
CA SER A 73 12.80 12.86 15.06
C SER A 73 11.84 12.38 16.17
N GLU A 74 10.96 11.43 15.84
CA GLU A 74 10.07 10.76 16.78
C GLU A 74 10.81 9.67 17.55
N PRO A 75 10.55 9.47 18.86
CA PRO A 75 11.22 8.45 19.69
C PRO A 75 10.51 7.09 19.58
N PHE A 76 10.59 6.43 18.41
CA PHE A 76 9.71 5.30 18.06
C PHE A 76 10.31 3.89 18.28
N GLU A 77 11.57 3.80 18.70
CA GLU A 77 12.35 2.55 18.70
C GLU A 77 11.67 1.44 19.49
N GLU A 78 11.15 1.76 20.68
CA GLU A 78 10.47 0.82 21.57
C GLU A 78 8.97 0.67 21.28
N TRP A 79 8.41 1.48 20.39
CA TRP A 79 6.98 1.47 20.14
C TRP A 79 6.55 0.23 19.35
N PRO A 80 5.46 -0.44 19.76
CA PRO A 80 4.81 -1.44 18.91
C PRO A 80 4.26 -0.79 17.63
N MET A 81 3.98 -1.61 16.61
CA MET A 81 3.51 -1.12 15.31
C MET A 81 2.26 -0.22 15.42
N ILE A 82 1.31 -0.57 16.30
CA ILE A 82 0.08 0.21 16.47
C ILE A 82 0.37 1.64 16.97
N ASP A 83 1.31 1.81 17.89
CA ASP A 83 1.67 3.12 18.42
C ASP A 83 2.40 3.98 17.38
N ARG A 84 3.23 3.33 16.54
CA ARG A 84 3.86 3.99 15.39
C ARG A 84 2.83 4.52 14.40
N LEU A 85 1.81 3.72 14.08
CA LEU A 85 0.72 4.11 13.19
C LEU A 85 -0.11 5.24 13.79
N ASN A 86 -0.49 5.13 15.07
CA ASN A 86 -1.22 6.19 15.79
C ASN A 86 -0.44 7.52 15.78
N ARG A 87 0.89 7.46 15.90
CA ARG A 87 1.70 8.67 15.80
C ARG A 87 1.69 9.26 14.39
N LEU A 88 1.87 8.42 13.37
CA LEU A 88 1.83 8.85 11.97
C LEU A 88 0.47 9.39 11.53
N GLU A 89 -0.63 8.87 12.11
CA GLU A 89 -1.98 9.40 11.92
C GLU A 89 -2.13 10.80 12.48
N LYS A 90 -1.69 11.04 13.72
CA LYS A 90 -1.66 12.40 14.30
C LYS A 90 -0.81 13.36 13.48
N LEU A 91 0.22 12.86 12.81
CA LEU A 91 1.08 13.63 11.91
C LEU A 91 0.49 13.73 10.49
N GLY A 92 -0.63 13.07 10.20
CA GLY A 92 -1.38 13.12 8.95
C GLY A 92 -0.70 12.39 7.79
N TYR A 93 -0.07 11.24 8.04
CA TYR A 93 0.55 10.40 7.01
C TYR A 93 -0.30 9.20 6.60
N ILE A 94 -1.11 8.69 7.51
CA ILE A 94 -1.91 7.48 7.30
C ILE A 94 -3.09 7.46 8.27
N GLU A 95 -4.20 6.83 7.91
CA GLU A 95 -5.27 6.50 8.86
C GLU A 95 -5.09 5.07 9.37
N VAL A 96 -5.08 4.89 10.69
CA VAL A 96 -4.81 3.59 11.33
C VAL A 96 -5.92 2.59 11.00
N ASP A 97 -7.18 3.02 11.02
CA ASP A 97 -8.31 2.14 10.69
C ASP A 97 -8.24 1.65 9.25
N SER A 98 -7.85 2.53 8.31
CA SER A 98 -7.61 2.14 6.92
C SER A 98 -6.49 1.10 6.83
N TRP A 99 -5.37 1.32 7.52
CA TRP A 99 -4.25 0.36 7.55
C TRP A 99 -4.68 -1.03 8.07
N LEU A 100 -5.45 -1.07 9.15
CA LEU A 100 -5.95 -2.31 9.74
C LEU A 100 -6.91 -3.03 8.77
N SER A 101 -7.83 -2.28 8.15
CA SER A 101 -8.75 -2.80 7.13
C SER A 101 -8.00 -3.41 5.95
N TRP A 102 -6.97 -2.74 5.43
CA TRP A 102 -6.17 -3.27 4.33
C TRP A 102 -5.52 -4.62 4.70
N ARG A 103 -4.95 -4.70 5.91
CA ARG A 103 -4.36 -5.96 6.40
C ARG A 103 -5.40 -7.07 6.53
N GLU A 104 -6.61 -6.75 6.96
CA GLU A 104 -7.72 -7.70 7.01
C GLU A 104 -8.07 -8.23 5.62
N THR A 105 -8.21 -7.35 4.62
CA THR A 105 -8.46 -7.74 3.24
C THR A 105 -7.38 -8.69 2.71
N ARG A 106 -6.10 -8.40 3.00
CA ARG A 106 -4.99 -9.29 2.62
C ARG A 106 -5.06 -10.65 3.33
N ASN A 107 -5.35 -10.66 4.63
CA ASN A 107 -5.46 -11.90 5.39
C ASN A 107 -6.62 -12.78 4.87
N ARG A 108 -7.72 -12.16 4.46
CA ARG A 108 -8.88 -12.85 3.86
C ARG A 108 -8.54 -13.52 2.52
N LEU A 109 -7.61 -12.96 1.74
CA LEU A 109 -7.12 -13.62 0.52
C LEU A 109 -6.20 -14.82 0.83
N ALA A 110 -5.49 -14.77 1.95
CA ALA A 110 -4.54 -15.82 2.35
C ALA A 110 -5.21 -16.99 3.09
N GLN A 111 -6.33 -16.74 3.77
CA GLN A 111 -7.21 -17.79 4.26
C GLN A 111 -7.95 -18.38 3.05
N GLU A 112 -7.81 -19.69 2.85
CA GLU A 112 -8.28 -20.45 1.68
C GLU A 112 -9.60 -19.90 1.10
N TYR A 113 -9.59 -19.66 -0.22
CA TYR A 113 -10.72 -19.10 -0.95
C TYR A 113 -12.01 -19.81 -0.52
N PRO A 114 -13.04 -19.08 -0.05
CA PRO A 114 -14.28 -19.69 0.38
C PRO A 114 -14.83 -20.58 -0.73
N GLU A 115 -15.34 -21.77 -0.37
CA GLU A 115 -15.86 -22.79 -1.31
C GLU A 115 -17.03 -22.31 -2.20
N GLN A 116 -17.46 -21.05 -2.05
CA GLN A 116 -18.53 -20.41 -2.80
C GLN A 116 -18.00 -19.30 -3.71
N ASP A 117 -18.23 -19.47 -5.02
CA ASP A 117 -17.74 -18.58 -6.09
C ASP A 117 -18.11 -17.10 -5.89
N ASP A 118 -19.33 -16.80 -5.43
CA ASP A 118 -19.78 -15.43 -5.17
C ASP A 118 -18.96 -14.74 -4.06
N THR A 119 -18.59 -15.50 -3.02
CA THR A 119 -17.79 -14.98 -1.91
C THR A 119 -16.34 -14.75 -2.35
N ARG A 120 -15.83 -15.61 -3.24
CA ARG A 120 -14.49 -15.49 -3.83
C ARG A 120 -14.39 -14.27 -4.75
N PHE A 121 -15.38 -14.05 -5.61
CA PHE A 121 -15.40 -12.88 -6.49
C PHE A 121 -15.47 -11.57 -5.70
N ALA A 122 -16.34 -11.50 -4.68
CA ALA A 122 -16.43 -10.33 -3.81
C ALA A 122 -15.11 -10.04 -3.07
N ALA A 123 -14.40 -11.07 -2.61
CA ALA A 123 -13.09 -10.92 -1.96
C ALA A 123 -12.03 -10.36 -2.92
N ILE A 124 -12.04 -10.79 -4.19
CA ILE A 124 -11.15 -10.27 -5.24
C ILE A 124 -11.43 -8.78 -5.49
N LEU A 125 -12.70 -8.40 -5.67
CA LEU A 125 -13.08 -7.01 -5.89
C LEU A 125 -12.70 -6.11 -4.70
N ALA A 126 -12.92 -6.60 -3.47
CA ALA A 126 -12.51 -5.89 -2.26
C ALA A 126 -10.98 -5.69 -2.23
N ALA A 127 -10.21 -6.70 -2.60
CA ALA A 127 -8.75 -6.60 -2.68
C ALA A 127 -8.26 -5.60 -3.72
N VAL A 128 -8.90 -5.56 -4.89
CA VAL A 128 -8.60 -4.57 -5.94
C VAL A 128 -8.89 -3.15 -5.44
N SER A 129 -10.02 -2.93 -4.78
CA SER A 129 -10.37 -1.63 -4.19
C SER A 129 -9.35 -1.21 -3.13
N THR A 130 -9.05 -2.12 -2.19
CA THR A 130 -8.04 -1.89 -1.15
C THR A 130 -6.65 -1.59 -1.75
N ALA A 131 -6.26 -2.26 -2.83
CA ALA A 131 -4.99 -1.99 -3.50
C ALA A 131 -4.92 -0.55 -4.05
N ALA A 132 -6.03 -0.04 -4.60
CA ALA A 132 -6.12 1.34 -5.06
C ALA A 132 -6.05 2.36 -3.91
N GLU A 133 -6.66 2.06 -2.76
CA GLU A 133 -6.59 2.88 -1.54
C GLU A 133 -5.17 2.96 -0.98
N VAL A 134 -4.47 1.81 -0.92
CA VAL A 134 -3.08 1.74 -0.46
C VAL A 134 -2.16 2.55 -1.37
N ALA A 135 -2.37 2.45 -2.69
CA ALA A 135 -1.65 3.25 -3.67
C ALA A 135 -1.89 4.76 -3.46
N ALA A 136 -3.14 5.17 -3.24
CA ALA A 136 -3.49 6.57 -2.98
C ALA A 136 -2.88 7.09 -1.67
N SER A 137 -2.97 6.31 -0.58
CA SER A 137 -2.38 6.66 0.70
C SER A 137 -0.86 6.84 0.58
N TYR A 138 -0.19 5.91 -0.11
CA TYR A 138 1.25 6.03 -0.32
C TYR A 138 1.62 7.27 -1.14
N ARG A 139 0.88 7.61 -2.21
CA ARG A 139 1.13 8.85 -2.97
C ARG A 139 1.03 10.09 -2.08
N ASN A 140 0.02 10.15 -1.22
CA ASN A 140 -0.17 11.27 -0.29
C ASN A 140 0.98 11.34 0.72
N TRP A 141 1.38 10.22 1.30
CA TRP A 141 2.52 10.12 2.20
C TRP A 141 3.81 10.58 1.51
N HIS A 142 4.09 10.04 0.32
CA HIS A 142 5.28 10.37 -0.47
C HIS A 142 5.35 11.86 -0.83
N ALA A 143 4.24 12.45 -1.28
CA ALA A 143 4.14 13.87 -1.58
C ALA A 143 4.43 14.74 -0.34
N LYS A 144 3.89 14.36 0.81
CA LYS A 144 4.11 15.06 2.08
C LYS A 144 5.57 15.01 2.54
N LEU A 145 6.21 13.85 2.43
CA LEU A 145 7.65 13.73 2.71
C LEU A 145 8.48 14.64 1.79
N ASN A 146 8.16 14.66 0.48
CA ASN A 146 8.88 15.52 -0.45
C ASN A 146 8.71 17.01 -0.14
N ALA A 147 7.51 17.44 0.28
CA ALA A 147 7.27 18.83 0.65
C ALA A 147 8.22 19.28 1.79
N ILE A 148 8.40 18.45 2.82
CA ILE A 148 9.33 18.72 3.93
C ILE A 148 10.76 18.94 3.43
N PHE A 149 11.26 18.06 2.56
CA PHE A 149 12.64 18.16 2.07
C PHE A 149 12.85 19.23 0.99
N LEU A 150 11.78 19.68 0.32
CA LEU A 150 11.84 20.81 -0.60
C LEU A 150 11.90 22.13 0.17
N ASP A 151 11.13 22.24 1.26
CA ASP A 151 11.12 23.42 2.14
C ASP A 151 12.44 23.60 2.89
N ASP A 152 13.06 22.51 3.39
CA ASP A 152 14.38 22.56 4.03
C ASP A 152 15.45 23.15 3.10
N LYS A 153 15.45 22.75 1.81
CA LYS A 153 16.40 23.27 0.81
C LYS A 153 16.15 24.73 0.41
N ALA A 154 14.97 25.27 0.69
CA ALA A 154 14.64 26.66 0.44
C ALA A 154 15.15 27.58 1.56
N TYR A 155 15.24 27.08 2.80
CA TYR A 155 15.78 27.81 3.95
C TYR A 155 17.31 27.81 4.04
N GLU A 156 17.99 26.88 3.36
CA GLU A 156 19.46 26.80 3.30
C GLU A 156 20.09 27.66 2.18
N ARG A 157 19.33 28.54 1.52
CA ARG A 157 19.81 29.43 0.43
C ARG A 157 19.80 30.91 0.79
#